data_AF-A0A933CHD4-F1
#
_entry.id   AF-A0A933CHD4-F1
#
_cell.length_a   1.000
_cell.length_b   1.000
_cell.length_c   1.000
_cell.angle_alpha   90.00
_cell.angle_beta   90.00
_cell.angle_gamma   90.00
#
_symmetry.space_group_name_H-M   'P 1'
#
loop_
_entity.id
_entity.type
_entity.pdbx_description
1 polymer ?
#
loop_
_entity_poly.entity_id
_entity_poly.type
_entity_poly.pdbx_seq_one_letter_code
_entity_poly.pdbx_strand_id
1 'polypeptide(L)'
;MPDWRALTAEHLAGLDLPEARQQEILQELSEHLEDEFAVLRERLPEAEAQRQARNLLAESEVLVREIRKAEKEDPMKQAARIFLGGMLTGGIWGVLTAASFVFVLGGTEEFLDAVEAAPNGPLPPILYMAIGIWTMWLCAAIRPRYGPGPKTAVIASFAVWLIGTLVDALLVSFGLVSLPASALLAPVAVSLPVIIAGAVAGAWASETHEPGPSRTLTPA
;
A
#
# COMPACT_ATOMS: atom_id res chain seq x y z
N MET A 1 -41.88 -15.64 19.80
CA MET A 1 -40.78 -14.76 19.36
C MET A 1 -39.48 -15.51 19.60
N PRO A 2 -38.60 -15.67 18.60
CA PRO A 2 -37.30 -16.29 18.77
C PRO A 2 -36.42 -15.46 19.71
N ASP A 3 -35.61 -16.12 20.53
CA ASP A 3 -34.61 -15.44 21.38
C ASP A 3 -33.36 -15.13 20.54
N TRP A 4 -33.44 -14.02 19.78
CA TRP A 4 -32.35 -13.59 18.90
C TRP A 4 -31.09 -13.27 19.67
N ARG A 5 -31.23 -12.76 20.90
CA ARG A 5 -30.09 -12.42 21.76
C ARG A 5 -29.31 -13.67 22.17
N ALA A 6 -29.98 -14.75 22.55
CA ALA A 6 -29.33 -16.02 22.87
C ALA A 6 -28.66 -16.67 21.64
N LEU A 7 -29.34 -16.64 20.49
CA LEU A 7 -28.78 -17.18 19.23
C LEU A 7 -27.53 -16.41 18.79
N THR A 8 -27.56 -15.08 18.87
CA THR A 8 -26.41 -14.23 18.55
C THR A 8 -25.29 -14.41 19.58
N ALA A 9 -25.60 -14.59 20.87
CA ALA A 9 -24.60 -14.87 21.90
C ALA A 9 -23.86 -16.19 21.66
N GLU A 10 -24.60 -17.26 21.36
CA GLU A 10 -24.04 -18.58 21.04
C GLU A 10 -23.15 -18.52 19.79
N HIS A 11 -23.56 -17.77 18.77
CA HIS A 11 -22.76 -17.59 17.55
C HIS A 11 -21.52 -16.70 17.78
N LEU A 12 -21.64 -15.61 18.54
CA LEU A 12 -20.52 -14.72 18.88
C LEU A 12 -19.51 -15.38 19.83
N ALA A 13 -19.90 -16.36 20.64
CA ALA A 13 -18.99 -17.09 21.52
C ALA A 13 -17.87 -17.83 20.77
N GLY A 14 -18.09 -18.17 19.49
CA GLY A 14 -17.06 -18.75 18.61
C GLY A 14 -16.06 -17.73 18.07
N LEU A 15 -16.34 -16.43 18.20
CA LEU A 15 -15.48 -15.35 17.78
C LEU A 15 -14.75 -14.80 19.01
N ASP A 16 -13.44 -15.04 19.10
CA ASP A 16 -12.55 -14.57 20.17
C ASP A 16 -12.49 -13.02 20.20
N LEU A 17 -13.55 -12.37 20.70
CA LEU A 17 -13.75 -10.93 20.71
C LEU A 17 -13.54 -10.38 22.12
N PRO A 18 -12.97 -9.17 22.27
CA PRO A 18 -12.93 -8.49 23.56
C PRO A 18 -14.36 -8.31 24.10
N GLU A 19 -14.58 -8.61 25.38
CA GLU A 19 -15.92 -8.64 25.99
C GLU A 19 -16.73 -7.36 25.77
N ALA A 20 -16.10 -6.19 25.90
CA ALA A 20 -16.76 -4.90 25.69
C ALA A 20 -17.33 -4.75 24.26
N ARG A 21 -16.58 -5.25 23.26
CA ARG A 21 -16.98 -5.18 21.85
C ARG A 21 -17.95 -6.28 21.47
N GLN A 22 -17.83 -7.44 22.10
CA GLN A 22 -18.79 -8.52 21.96
C GLN A 22 -20.18 -8.08 22.43
N GLN A 23 -20.26 -7.32 23.53
CA GLN A 23 -21.53 -6.80 24.04
C GLN A 23 -22.16 -5.75 23.11
N GLU A 24 -21.36 -4.85 22.55
CA GLU A 24 -21.80 -3.85 21.57
C GLU A 24 -22.36 -4.52 20.31
N ILE A 25 -21.58 -5.42 19.70
CA ILE A 25 -22.00 -6.16 18.49
C ILE A 25 -23.23 -7.01 18.79
N LEU A 26 -23.28 -7.68 19.94
CA LEU A 26 -24.42 -8.50 20.32
C LEU A 26 -25.70 -7.67 20.41
N GLN A 27 -25.63 -6.48 21.00
CA GLN A 27 -26.77 -5.58 21.10
C GLN A 27 -27.25 -5.16 19.71
N GLU A 28 -26.37 -4.56 18.91
CA GLU A 28 -26.73 -4.02 17.60
C GLU A 28 -27.23 -5.09 16.64
N LEU A 29 -26.58 -6.26 16.61
CA LEU A 29 -26.98 -7.36 15.74
C LEU A 29 -28.32 -7.98 16.17
N SER A 30 -28.58 -8.07 17.49
CA SER A 30 -29.85 -8.58 17.99
C SER A 30 -31.02 -7.64 17.65
N GLU A 31 -30.79 -6.32 17.76
CA GLU A 31 -31.78 -5.29 17.42
C GLU A 31 -32.06 -5.29 15.91
N HIS A 32 -31.01 -5.34 15.09
CA HIS A 32 -31.16 -5.42 13.63
C HIS A 32 -31.91 -6.68 13.17
N LEU A 33 -31.65 -7.84 13.78
CA LEU A 33 -32.33 -9.10 13.46
C LEU A 33 -33.79 -9.10 13.92
N GLU A 34 -34.09 -8.46 15.05
CA GLU A 34 -35.47 -8.28 15.52
C GLU A 34 -36.28 -7.43 14.54
N ASP A 35 -35.71 -6.31 14.07
CA ASP A 35 -36.33 -5.42 13.10
C ASP A 35 -36.58 -6.12 11.75
N GLU A 36 -35.55 -6.78 11.20
CA GLU A 36 -35.69 -7.51 9.94
C GLU A 36 -36.66 -8.69 10.05
N PHE A 37 -36.64 -9.42 11.17
CA PHE A 37 -37.60 -10.50 11.39
C PHE A 37 -39.04 -9.97 11.47
N ALA A 38 -39.26 -8.82 12.11
CA ALA A 38 -40.59 -8.21 12.19
C ALA A 38 -41.12 -7.89 10.78
N VAL A 39 -40.27 -7.31 9.91
CA VAL A 39 -40.60 -7.00 8.51
C VAL A 39 -40.85 -8.26 7.69
N LEU A 40 -40.02 -9.29 7.85
CA LEU A 40 -40.15 -10.55 7.11
C LEU A 40 -41.43 -11.32 7.51
N ARG A 41 -41.82 -11.27 8.78
CA ARG A 41 -43.03 -11.94 9.28
C ARG A 41 -44.32 -11.36 8.70
N GLU A 42 -44.32 -10.10 8.26
CA GLU A 42 -45.47 -9.51 7.58
C GLU A 42 -45.67 -10.05 6.15
N ARG A 43 -44.61 -10.58 5.54
CA ARG A 43 -44.58 -10.96 4.12
C ARG A 43 -44.48 -12.46 3.88
N LEU A 44 -43.96 -13.20 4.86
CA LEU A 44 -43.62 -14.61 4.73
C LEU A 44 -44.19 -15.43 5.89
N PRO A 45 -44.45 -16.73 5.67
CA PRO A 45 -44.69 -17.66 6.75
C PRO A 45 -43.56 -17.63 7.78
N GLU A 46 -43.90 -17.77 9.06
CA GLU A 46 -42.95 -17.61 10.17
C GLU A 46 -41.69 -18.49 10.04
N ALA A 47 -41.84 -19.70 9.51
CA ALA A 47 -40.72 -20.61 9.27
C ALA A 47 -39.73 -20.09 8.20
N GLU A 48 -40.22 -19.42 7.16
CA GLU A 48 -39.39 -18.83 6.11
C GLU A 48 -38.75 -17.52 6.58
N ALA A 49 -39.50 -16.69 7.31
CA ALA A 49 -38.99 -15.47 7.94
C ALA A 49 -37.83 -15.79 8.91
N GLN A 50 -37.97 -16.85 9.73
CA GLN A 50 -36.91 -17.31 10.62
C GLN A 50 -35.69 -17.82 9.85
N ARG A 51 -35.90 -18.58 8.78
CA ARG A 51 -34.79 -19.10 7.96
C ARG A 51 -34.01 -17.97 7.28
N GLN A 52 -34.71 -16.94 6.81
CA GLN A 52 -34.10 -15.81 6.13
C GLN A 52 -33.35 -14.90 7.12
N ALA A 53 -33.91 -14.65 8.31
CA ALA A 53 -33.21 -13.92 9.37
C ALA A 53 -31.91 -14.63 9.83
N ARG A 54 -31.91 -15.97 9.90
CA ARG A 54 -30.68 -16.74 10.18
C ARG A 54 -29.62 -16.62 9.10
N ASN A 55 -30.02 -16.52 7.83
CA ASN A 55 -29.06 -16.29 6.74
C ASN A 55 -28.40 -14.92 6.84
N LEU A 56 -29.14 -13.88 7.27
CA LEU A 56 -28.59 -12.54 7.52
C LEU A 56 -27.54 -12.56 8.63
N LEU A 57 -27.77 -13.34 9.70
CA LEU A 57 -26.79 -13.52 10.76
C LEU A 57 -25.50 -14.15 10.21
N ALA A 58 -25.59 -15.17 9.35
CA ALA A 58 -24.40 -15.77 8.72
C ALA A 58 -23.64 -14.82 7.78
N GLU A 59 -24.34 -13.96 7.03
CA GLU A 59 -23.72 -12.95 6.16
C GLU A 59 -23.02 -11.85 6.97
N SER A 60 -23.62 -11.41 8.07
CA SER A 60 -23.06 -10.40 8.95
C SER A 60 -21.74 -10.83 9.59
N GLU A 61 -21.55 -12.12 9.90
CA GLU A 61 -20.28 -12.64 10.43
C GLU A 61 -19.13 -12.54 9.43
N VAL A 62 -19.41 -12.78 8.15
CA VAL A 62 -18.41 -12.65 7.09
C VAL A 62 -17.94 -11.20 7.05
N LEU A 63 -18.88 -10.26 7.12
CA LEU A 63 -18.59 -8.82 7.16
C LEU A 63 -17.77 -8.43 8.40
N VAL A 64 -18.17 -8.89 9.59
CA VAL A 64 -17.45 -8.61 10.85
C VAL A 64 -16.04 -9.21 10.82
N ARG A 65 -15.87 -10.41 10.28
CA ARG A 65 -14.55 -11.04 10.10
C ARG A 65 -13.66 -10.26 9.14
N GLU A 66 -14.20 -9.78 8.03
CA GLU A 66 -13.45 -8.96 7.07
C GLU A 66 -13.08 -7.59 7.66
N ILE A 67 -14.00 -6.93 8.36
CA ILE A 67 -13.71 -5.67 9.08
C ILE A 67 -12.62 -5.90 10.12
N ARG A 68 -12.68 -6.98 10.90
CA ARG A 68 -11.66 -7.31 11.91
C ARG A 68 -10.31 -7.60 11.28
N LYS A 69 -10.29 -8.27 10.12
CA LYS A 69 -9.08 -8.58 9.38
C LYS A 69 -8.43 -7.28 8.86
N ALA A 70 -9.24 -6.34 8.38
CA ALA A 70 -8.79 -5.00 7.99
C ALA A 70 -8.32 -4.16 9.19
N GLU A 71 -8.99 -4.24 10.34
CA GLU A 71 -8.64 -3.50 11.56
C GLU A 71 -7.37 -4.07 12.24
N LYS A 72 -7.13 -5.38 12.13
CA LYS A 72 -5.88 -6.03 12.59
C LYS A 72 -4.66 -5.66 11.74
N GLU A 73 -4.85 -5.25 10.48
CA GLU A 73 -3.79 -4.61 9.71
C GLU A 73 -3.60 -3.19 10.24
N ASP A 74 -2.73 -3.07 11.24
CA ASP A 74 -2.40 -1.80 11.89
C ASP A 74 -1.99 -0.76 10.83
N PRO A 75 -2.83 0.25 10.55
CA PRO A 75 -2.61 1.21 9.46
C PRO A 75 -1.34 2.02 9.69
N MET A 76 -0.93 2.15 10.97
CA MET A 76 0.29 2.83 11.35
C MET A 76 1.54 1.99 11.04
N LYS A 77 1.47 0.66 11.19
CA LYS A 77 2.55 -0.25 10.74
C LYS A 77 2.62 -0.31 9.23
N GLN A 78 1.49 -0.28 8.53
CA GLN A 78 1.46 -0.23 7.07
C GLN A 78 2.06 1.08 6.55
N ALA A 79 1.68 2.22 7.14
CA ALA A 79 2.25 3.53 6.83
C ALA A 79 3.75 3.60 7.15
N ALA A 80 4.18 3.08 8.31
CA ALA A 80 5.59 3.04 8.70
C ALA A 80 6.42 2.15 7.74
N ARG A 81 5.88 1.02 7.27
CA ARG A 81 6.53 0.17 6.25
C ARG A 81 6.66 0.88 4.91
N ILE A 82 5.63 1.58 4.47
CA ILE A 82 5.66 2.37 3.23
C ILE A 82 6.68 3.50 3.36
N PHE A 83 6.71 4.18 4.52
CA PHE A 83 7.66 5.25 4.78
C PHE A 83 9.10 4.73 4.80
N LEU A 84 9.38 3.63 5.51
CA LEU A 84 10.72 3.04 5.61
C LEU A 84 11.21 2.49 4.26
N GLY A 85 10.33 1.81 3.52
CA GLY A 85 10.61 1.32 2.17
C GLY A 85 10.83 2.45 1.16
N GLY A 86 10.06 3.54 1.27
CA GLY A 86 10.20 4.75 0.46
C GLY A 86 11.50 5.50 0.74
N MET A 87 11.89 5.60 2.02
CA MET A 87 13.14 6.25 2.43
C MET A 87 14.37 5.48 1.93
N LEU A 88 14.35 4.15 2.01
CA LEU A 88 15.39 3.29 1.43
C LEU A 88 15.46 3.42 -0.09
N THR A 89 14.30 3.38 -0.76
CA THR A 89 14.23 3.51 -2.23
C THR A 89 14.74 4.86 -2.69
N GLY A 90 14.30 5.95 -2.05
CA GLY A 90 14.74 7.31 -2.36
C GLY A 90 16.21 7.56 -2.04
N GLY A 91 16.72 6.99 -0.95
CA GLY A 91 18.15 7.07 -0.59
C GLY A 91 19.04 6.34 -1.59
N ILE A 92 18.70 5.08 -1.94
CA ILE A 92 19.42 4.29 -2.94
C ILE A 92 19.40 5.01 -4.30
N TRP A 93 18.24 5.54 -4.71
CA TRP A 93 18.12 6.34 -5.91
C TRP A 93 19.05 7.55 -5.86
N GLY A 94 18.94 8.39 -4.85
CA GLY A 94 19.70 9.63 -4.74
C GLY A 94 21.21 9.39 -4.83
N VAL A 95 21.71 8.37 -4.12
CA VAL A 95 23.12 7.99 -4.16
C VAL A 95 23.54 7.49 -5.55
N LEU A 96 22.77 6.61 -6.18
CA LEU A 96 23.13 6.11 -7.51
C LEU A 96 23.00 7.16 -8.61
N THR A 97 22.04 8.09 -8.52
CA THR A 97 21.94 9.21 -9.46
C THR A 97 23.13 10.15 -9.32
N ALA A 98 23.52 10.50 -8.09
CA ALA A 98 24.73 11.31 -7.86
C ALA A 98 25.99 10.62 -8.40
N ALA A 99 26.16 9.32 -8.10
CA ALA A 99 27.29 8.54 -8.61
C ALA A 99 27.31 8.45 -10.15
N SER A 100 26.14 8.28 -10.77
CA SER A 100 26.00 8.26 -12.23
C SER A 100 26.34 9.61 -12.85
N PHE A 101 25.93 10.72 -12.23
CA PHE A 101 26.28 12.06 -12.67
C PHE A 101 27.79 12.31 -12.59
N VAL A 102 28.45 11.93 -11.48
CA VAL A 102 29.90 12.05 -11.34
C VAL A 102 30.64 11.19 -12.36
N PHE A 103 30.16 9.96 -12.61
CA PHE A 103 30.80 9.05 -13.57
C PHE A 103 30.63 9.51 -15.02
N VAL A 104 29.47 10.06 -15.39
CA VAL A 104 29.16 10.51 -16.76
C VAL A 104 29.73 11.89 -17.06
N LEU A 105 29.75 12.81 -16.08
CA LEU A 105 30.27 14.16 -16.25
C LEU A 105 31.79 14.27 -16.13
N GLY A 106 32.48 13.21 -15.69
CA GLY A 106 33.95 13.14 -15.75
C GLY A 106 34.67 13.36 -14.41
N GLY A 107 33.98 13.80 -13.37
CA GLY A 107 34.58 14.04 -12.06
C GLY A 107 33.71 14.88 -11.13
N THR A 108 34.15 15.02 -9.88
CA THR A 108 33.44 15.83 -8.88
C THR A 108 33.47 17.32 -9.20
N GLU A 109 34.53 17.82 -9.85
CA GLU A 109 34.67 19.26 -10.14
C GLU A 109 33.74 19.70 -11.27
N GLU A 110 33.66 18.94 -12.36
CA GLU A 110 32.71 19.21 -13.46
C GLU A 110 31.25 19.06 -13.00
N PHE A 111 30.98 18.14 -12.08
CA PHE A 111 29.68 18.04 -11.42
C PHE A 111 29.37 19.26 -10.55
N LEU A 112 30.32 19.73 -9.74
CA LEU A 112 30.14 20.92 -8.89
C LEU A 112 29.93 22.17 -9.74
N ASP A 113 30.68 22.34 -10.83
CA ASP A 113 30.50 23.43 -11.78
C ASP A 113 29.14 23.37 -12.48
N ALA A 114 28.68 22.18 -12.89
CA ALA A 114 27.36 22.00 -13.48
C ALA A 114 26.22 22.28 -12.48
N VAL A 115 26.44 21.96 -11.20
CA VAL A 115 25.52 22.23 -10.09
C VAL A 115 25.46 23.72 -9.78
N GLU A 116 26.60 24.42 -9.80
CA GLU A 116 26.69 25.86 -9.54
C GLU A 116 26.16 26.69 -10.72
N ALA A 117 26.32 26.20 -11.95
CA ALA A 117 25.77 26.81 -13.16
C ALA A 117 24.25 26.59 -13.33
N ALA A 118 23.65 25.66 -12.57
CA ALA A 118 22.22 25.40 -12.64
C ALA A 118 21.43 26.54 -11.96
N PRO A 119 20.53 27.25 -12.67
CA PRO A 119 19.83 28.43 -12.15
C PRO A 119 18.96 28.17 -10.91
N ASN A 120 18.65 26.90 -10.63
CA ASN A 120 17.84 26.47 -9.47
C ASN A 120 18.63 25.58 -8.48
N GLY A 121 19.94 25.40 -8.67
CA GLY A 121 20.76 24.44 -7.93
C GLY A 121 20.38 22.97 -8.20
N PRO A 122 21.04 22.00 -7.54
CA PRO A 122 20.66 20.60 -7.64
C PRO A 122 19.33 20.39 -6.91
N LEU A 123 18.49 19.46 -7.40
CA LEU A 123 17.25 19.13 -6.69
C LEU A 123 17.60 18.72 -5.24
N PRO A 124 16.95 19.32 -4.23
CA PRO A 124 17.30 19.04 -2.85
C PRO A 124 17.08 17.54 -2.55
N PRO A 125 17.95 16.88 -1.76
CA PRO A 125 17.84 15.45 -1.44
C PRO A 125 16.48 15.06 -0.84
N ILE A 126 15.80 16.02 -0.23
CA ILE A 126 14.43 15.90 0.28
C ILE A 126 13.43 15.56 -0.83
N LEU A 127 13.62 16.09 -2.04
CA LEU A 127 12.74 15.84 -3.19
C LEU A 127 12.89 14.42 -3.72
N TYR A 128 14.13 13.90 -3.78
CA TYR A 128 14.39 12.49 -4.11
C TYR A 128 13.78 11.54 -3.07
N MET A 129 13.83 11.92 -1.79
CA MET A 129 13.19 11.15 -0.72
C MET A 129 11.67 11.20 -0.82
N ALA A 130 11.08 12.34 -1.17
CA ALA A 130 9.65 12.48 -1.44
C ALA A 130 9.20 11.63 -2.63
N ILE A 131 9.99 11.59 -3.72
CA ILE A 131 9.75 10.72 -4.88
C ILE A 131 9.80 9.25 -4.47
N GLY A 132 10.79 8.83 -3.67
CA GLY A 132 10.89 7.46 -3.16
C GLY A 132 9.69 7.05 -2.29
N ILE A 133 9.23 7.95 -1.41
CA ILE A 133 8.00 7.76 -0.62
C ILE A 133 6.78 7.65 -1.53
N TRP A 134 6.69 8.50 -2.56
CA TRP A 134 5.62 8.43 -3.56
C TRP A 134 5.64 7.12 -4.32
N THR A 135 6.80 6.63 -4.75
CA THR A 135 6.94 5.33 -5.44
C THR A 135 6.44 4.18 -4.57
N MET A 136 6.79 4.19 -3.28
CA MET A 136 6.35 3.15 -2.35
C MET A 136 4.84 3.25 -2.06
N TRP A 137 4.31 4.47 -1.97
CA TRP A 137 2.87 4.71 -1.86
C TRP A 137 2.12 4.22 -3.10
N LEU A 138 2.64 4.49 -4.30
CA LEU A 138 2.09 4.01 -5.56
C LEU A 138 2.12 2.48 -5.62
N CYS A 139 3.23 1.86 -5.19
CA CYS A 139 3.37 0.41 -5.12
C CYS A 139 2.35 -0.23 -4.17
N ALA A 140 2.05 0.43 -3.04
CA ALA A 140 0.99 0.01 -2.10
C ALA A 140 -0.42 0.20 -2.70
N ALA A 141 -0.67 1.32 -3.38
CA ALA A 141 -1.98 1.64 -3.97
C ALA A 141 -2.37 0.68 -5.11
N ILE A 142 -1.40 0.19 -5.89
CA ILE A 142 -1.66 -0.78 -6.98
C ILE A 142 -1.66 -2.23 -6.50
N ARG A 143 -1.18 -2.51 -5.28
CA ARG A 143 -1.09 -3.86 -4.69
C ARG A 143 -2.41 -4.65 -4.67
N PRO A 144 -3.60 -4.06 -4.43
CA PRO A 144 -4.88 -4.77 -4.46
C PRO A 144 -5.24 -5.36 -5.82
N ARG A 145 -4.72 -4.79 -6.92
CA ARG A 145 -5.03 -5.22 -8.29
C ARG A 145 -3.97 -6.14 -8.90
N TYR A 146 -2.70 -5.93 -8.54
CA TYR A 146 -1.56 -6.66 -9.13
C TYR A 146 -0.97 -7.74 -8.21
N GLY A 147 -1.41 -7.79 -6.95
CA GLY A 147 -0.92 -8.72 -5.94
C GLY A 147 0.39 -8.27 -5.28
N PRO A 148 0.75 -8.87 -4.13
CA PRO A 148 2.02 -8.62 -3.45
C PRO A 148 3.18 -9.30 -4.21
N GLY A 149 4.29 -8.57 -4.38
CA GLY A 149 5.55 -9.14 -4.87
C GLY A 149 6.39 -8.22 -5.76
N PRO A 150 7.56 -8.72 -6.23
CA PRO A 150 8.54 -7.93 -6.97
C PRO A 150 8.03 -7.41 -8.32
N LYS A 151 7.05 -8.09 -8.94
CA LYS A 151 6.43 -7.63 -10.20
C LYS A 151 5.74 -6.27 -10.04
N THR A 152 5.08 -6.06 -8.90
CA THR A 152 4.34 -4.83 -8.60
C THR A 152 5.31 -3.67 -8.35
N ALA A 153 6.44 -3.94 -7.68
CA ALA A 153 7.51 -2.95 -7.48
C ALA A 153 8.15 -2.51 -8.81
N VAL A 154 8.38 -3.45 -9.74
CA VAL A 154 8.90 -3.15 -11.08
C VAL A 154 7.93 -2.26 -11.86
N ILE A 155 6.63 -2.56 -11.84
CA ILE A 155 5.61 -1.75 -12.54
C ILE A 155 5.52 -0.34 -11.96
N ALA A 156 5.47 -0.21 -10.63
CA ALA A 156 5.43 1.09 -9.97
C ALA A 156 6.67 1.93 -10.29
N SER A 157 7.85 1.31 -10.28
CA SER A 157 9.12 1.95 -10.61
C SER A 157 9.16 2.40 -12.06
N PHE A 158 8.76 1.53 -12.99
CA PHE A 158 8.71 1.88 -14.40
C PHE A 158 7.78 3.06 -14.67
N ALA A 159 6.61 3.11 -14.00
CA ALA A 159 5.70 4.24 -14.11
C ALA A 159 6.30 5.55 -13.58
N VAL A 160 6.97 5.51 -12.43
CA VAL A 160 7.64 6.69 -11.84
C VAL A 160 8.81 7.15 -12.71
N TRP A 161 9.60 6.22 -13.25
CA TRP A 161 10.66 6.54 -14.21
C TRP A 161 10.10 7.21 -15.46
N LEU A 162 9.03 6.66 -16.04
CA LEU A 162 8.42 7.23 -17.25
C LEU A 162 7.90 8.65 -16.99
N ILE A 163 7.26 8.89 -15.84
CA ILE A 163 6.80 10.22 -15.45
C ILE A 163 7.99 11.18 -15.24
N GLY A 164 9.03 10.75 -14.52
CA GLY A 164 10.23 11.55 -14.28
C GLY A 164 10.92 11.96 -15.57
N THR A 165 11.12 11.01 -16.49
CA THR A 165 11.71 11.29 -17.81
C THR A 165 10.87 12.24 -18.66
N LEU A 166 9.54 12.15 -18.59
CA LEU A 166 8.66 13.12 -19.25
C LEU A 166 8.81 14.52 -18.65
N VAL A 167 8.90 14.64 -17.32
CA VAL A 167 9.10 15.92 -16.63
C VAL A 167 10.44 16.53 -17.02
N ASP A 168 11.52 15.75 -17.02
CA ASP A 168 12.85 16.20 -17.44
C ASP A 168 12.85 16.68 -18.90
N ALA A 169 12.25 15.91 -19.80
CA ALA A 169 12.10 16.28 -21.21
C ALA A 169 11.29 17.58 -21.39
N LEU A 170 10.26 17.76 -20.56
CA LEU A 170 9.41 18.95 -20.58
C LEU A 170 10.18 20.20 -20.11
N LEU A 171 10.95 20.09 -19.02
CA LEU A 171 11.77 21.18 -18.48
C LEU A 171 12.85 21.64 -19.48
N VAL A 172 13.49 20.70 -20.18
CA VAL A 172 14.46 20.99 -21.25
C VAL A 172 13.78 21.65 -22.44
N SER A 173 12.61 21.14 -22.84
CA SER A 173 11.84 21.70 -23.96
C SER A 173 11.38 23.14 -23.69
N PHE A 174 11.08 23.47 -22.44
CA PHE A 174 10.74 24.83 -22.01
C PHE A 174 11.96 25.73 -21.74
N GLY A 175 13.19 25.23 -21.90
CA GLY A 175 14.42 25.99 -21.66
C GLY A 175 14.67 26.33 -20.19
N LEU A 176 13.97 25.66 -19.27
CA LEU A 176 14.13 25.84 -17.82
C LEU A 176 15.40 25.16 -17.29
N VAL A 177 15.98 24.25 -18.07
CA VAL A 177 17.24 23.55 -17.80
C VAL A 177 18.14 23.66 -19.03
N SER A 178 19.32 24.25 -18.87
CA SER A 178 20.28 24.56 -19.96
C SER A 178 21.21 23.38 -20.32
N LEU A 179 20.76 22.14 -20.12
CA LEU A 179 21.55 20.95 -20.44
C LEU A 179 21.26 20.48 -21.88
N PRO A 180 22.28 20.09 -22.66
CA PRO A 180 22.05 19.53 -23.99
C PRO A 180 21.28 18.21 -23.88
N ALA A 181 20.22 18.04 -24.69
CA ALA A 181 19.33 16.87 -24.62
C ALA A 181 20.06 15.53 -24.73
N SER A 182 21.19 15.49 -25.43
CA SER A 182 22.07 14.31 -25.53
C SER A 182 22.75 13.94 -24.21
N ALA A 183 23.02 14.91 -23.33
CA ALA A 183 23.61 14.67 -22.01
C ALA A 183 22.60 14.07 -21.01
N LEU A 184 21.29 14.11 -21.32
CA LEU A 184 20.26 13.49 -20.50
C LEU A 184 19.98 12.04 -20.89
N LEU A 185 20.24 11.64 -22.14
CA LEU A 185 19.98 10.27 -22.60
C LEU A 185 20.77 9.22 -21.81
N ALA A 186 22.04 9.48 -21.51
CA ALA A 186 22.89 8.58 -20.74
C ALA A 186 22.39 8.39 -19.28
N PRO A 187 22.18 9.45 -18.47
CA PRO A 187 21.66 9.30 -17.12
C PRO A 187 20.21 8.77 -17.07
N VAL A 188 19.38 9.08 -18.07
CA VAL A 188 18.02 8.50 -18.18
C VAL A 188 18.06 7.00 -18.44
N ALA A 189 18.95 6.54 -19.33
CA ALA A 189 19.12 5.12 -19.62
C ALA A 189 19.67 4.36 -18.41
N VAL A 190 20.58 4.98 -17.64
CA VAL A 190 21.17 4.40 -16.43
C VAL A 190 20.19 4.42 -15.24
N SER A 191 19.30 5.41 -15.14
CA SER A 191 18.37 5.52 -14.00
C SER A 191 17.30 4.44 -13.97
N LEU A 192 16.94 3.84 -15.12
CA LEU A 192 15.94 2.78 -15.23
C LEU A 192 16.32 1.48 -14.46
N PRO A 193 17.48 0.85 -14.67
CA PRO A 193 17.88 -0.32 -13.88
C PRO A 193 18.07 0.03 -12.39
N VAL A 194 18.48 1.26 -12.09
CA VAL A 194 18.73 1.75 -10.73
C VAL A 194 17.45 1.85 -9.92
N ILE A 195 16.41 2.51 -10.45
CA ILE A 195 15.13 2.64 -9.75
C ILE A 195 14.47 1.26 -9.54
N ILE A 196 14.58 0.37 -10.53
CA ILE A 196 14.04 -0.99 -10.43
C ILE A 196 14.75 -1.76 -9.30
N ALA A 197 16.09 -1.71 -9.25
CA ALA A 197 16.86 -2.37 -8.20
C ALA A 197 16.54 -1.78 -6.81
N GLY A 198 16.46 -0.46 -6.69
CA GLY A 198 16.13 0.24 -5.44
C GLY A 198 14.74 -0.12 -4.91
N ALA A 199 13.73 -0.14 -5.78
CA ALA A 199 12.37 -0.49 -5.38
C ALA A 199 12.21 -1.98 -5.05
N VAL A 200 12.89 -2.88 -5.78
CA VAL A 200 12.93 -4.31 -5.43
C VAL A 200 13.58 -4.50 -4.07
N ALA A 201 14.71 -3.85 -3.80
CA ALA A 201 15.38 -3.91 -2.50
C ALA A 201 14.52 -3.34 -1.37
N GLY A 202 13.86 -2.20 -1.59
CA GLY A 202 12.92 -1.59 -0.64
C GLY A 202 11.72 -2.47 -0.34
N ALA A 203 11.14 -3.11 -1.36
CA ALA A 203 10.07 -4.08 -1.19
C ALA A 203 10.53 -5.29 -0.36
N TRP A 204 11.72 -5.83 -0.66
CA TRP A 204 12.28 -6.99 0.05
C TRP A 204 12.59 -6.68 1.53
N ALA A 205 13.13 -5.48 1.81
CA ALA A 205 13.39 -5.02 3.17
C ALA A 205 12.11 -4.81 3.99
N SER A 206 11.02 -4.40 3.33
CA SER A 206 9.70 -4.25 3.97
C SER A 206 9.03 -5.59 4.30
N GLU A 207 9.34 -6.65 3.55
CA GLU A 207 8.81 -8.01 3.74
C GLU A 207 9.60 -8.84 4.77
N THR A 208 10.90 -8.60 4.94
CA THR A 208 11.75 -9.35 5.89
C THR A 208 11.45 -9.07 7.37
N HIS A 209 10.67 -8.03 7.68
CA HIS A 209 10.18 -7.74 9.04
C HIS A 209 8.82 -8.38 9.35
N GLU A 210 8.31 -9.25 8.48
CA GLU A 210 7.16 -10.08 8.81
C GLU A 210 7.61 -11.22 9.74
N PRO A 211 7.10 -11.34 10.99
CA PRO A 211 7.07 -12.64 11.63
C PRO A 211 6.28 -13.55 10.69
N GLY A 212 6.98 -14.52 10.10
CA GLY A 212 6.48 -15.29 8.97
C GLY A 212 5.10 -15.90 9.23
N PRO A 213 4.32 -16.16 8.17
CA PRO A 213 3.03 -16.82 8.32
C PRO A 213 3.25 -18.09 9.12
N SER A 214 2.57 -18.20 10.26
CA SER A 214 2.49 -19.42 11.05
C SER A 214 2.15 -20.53 10.06
N ARG A 215 3.15 -21.38 9.78
CA ARG A 215 2.98 -22.61 9.02
C ARG A 215 1.77 -23.31 9.63
N THR A 216 0.67 -23.32 8.90
CA THR A 216 -0.43 -24.23 9.17
C THR A 216 0.14 -25.62 8.93
N LEU A 217 0.60 -26.24 10.02
CA LEU A 217 0.78 -27.67 10.12
C LEU A 217 -0.57 -28.28 9.78
N THR A 218 -0.69 -28.78 8.55
CA THR A 218 -1.68 -29.80 8.21
C THR A 218 -1.37 -31.04 9.06
N PRO A 219 -2.26 -31.49 9.95
CA PRO A 219 -2.15 -32.84 10.48
C PRO A 219 -2.55 -33.82 9.37
N ALA A 220 -1.87 -34.97 9.40
CA ALA A 220 -1.93 -36.07 8.45
C ALA A 220 -3.33 -36.70 8.30
#